data_AF-A0A257JF56-F1
#
_entry.id   AF-A0A257JF56-F1
#
_cell.length_a   1.000
_cell.length_b   1.000
_cell.length_c   1.000
_cell.angle_alpha   90.00
_cell.angle_beta   90.00
_cell.angle_gamma   90.00
#
_symmetry.space_group_name_H-M   'P 1'
#
loop_
_entity.id
_entity.type
_entity.pdbx_description
1 polymer ?
#
loop_
_entity_poly.entity_id
_entity_poly.type
_entity_poly.pdbx_seq_one_letter_code
_entity_poly.pdbx_strand_id
1 'polypeptide(L)'
;VSAALSSSNLAASGAALVSNYALPTTVDGNIGIITPKALTVALQGAVSRAYDGTTLVSLSADNFNVTGLVANEGLTLNSATGNFASKDVGTGLNVTTEISQVSFQPNSGTLLSNYIIPTSASGTIGEITPKALTVALTGTASKAYDGLLTVSLASNNYLLSGVGSGDSLTVNQSQGTLASKDAGTNIAVSTTIAPADFVAGSGTLLSNYVLPSTQLSGNIGTVNPKMLTVSLIGTTSRVYDGSLNATLTSQNFSLSGFVGDDQLTVTQAQGLYLDKNVGTQISVSAALSSSNLAASGAALVSNYALPTTVDGNIGIITPKALTVA
;
A
#
# COMPACT_ATOMS: atom_id res chain seq x y z
N VAL A 1 68.54 -2.50 12.29
CA VAL A 1 69.52 -2.15 11.25
C VAL A 1 70.79 -2.88 11.60
N SER A 2 71.30 -3.67 10.66
CA SER A 2 72.57 -4.39 10.80
C SER A 2 73.59 -3.79 9.84
N ALA A 3 74.85 -3.74 10.26
CA ALA A 3 75.95 -3.37 9.40
C ALA A 3 77.07 -4.40 9.52
N ALA A 4 77.58 -4.84 8.37
CA ALA A 4 78.83 -5.59 8.34
C ALA A 4 79.99 -4.62 8.55
N LEU A 5 80.90 -4.98 9.44
CA LEU A 5 82.09 -4.22 9.77
C LEU A 5 83.32 -4.94 9.25
N SER A 6 84.27 -4.15 8.75
CA SER A 6 85.62 -4.56 8.43
C SER A 6 86.62 -3.75 9.26
N SER A 7 87.89 -4.16 9.26
CA SER A 7 88.97 -3.40 9.91
C SER A 7 89.06 -1.94 9.42
N SER A 8 88.63 -1.67 8.18
CA SER A 8 88.58 -0.30 7.63
C SER A 8 87.48 0.58 8.23
N ASN A 9 86.49 -0.01 8.90
CA ASN A 9 85.39 0.72 9.55
C ASN A 9 85.69 1.11 11.00
N LEU A 10 86.86 0.74 11.53
CA LEU A 10 87.25 0.92 12.92
C LEU A 10 88.61 1.62 12.97
N ALA A 11 88.66 2.79 13.59
CA ALA A 11 89.90 3.53 13.82
C ALA A 11 90.30 3.42 15.29
N ALA A 12 91.58 3.11 15.55
CA ALA A 12 92.12 3.23 16.89
C ALA A 12 92.19 4.70 17.33
N SER A 13 91.87 4.95 18.59
CA SER A 13 92.03 6.25 19.24
C SER A 13 93.20 6.18 20.23
N GLY A 14 94.06 7.21 20.24
CA GLY A 14 95.24 7.27 21.10
C GLY A 14 96.33 6.26 20.72
N ALA A 15 96.98 5.63 21.71
CA ALA A 15 98.07 4.67 21.51
C ALA A 15 97.61 3.20 21.29
N ALA A 16 96.31 2.97 21.08
CA ALA A 16 95.78 1.63 20.88
C ALA A 16 96.19 1.04 19.51
N LEU A 17 96.60 -0.23 19.47
CA LEU A 17 96.86 -0.96 18.23
C LEU A 17 95.66 -1.85 17.91
N VAL A 18 95.05 -1.67 16.73
CA VAL A 18 93.87 -2.44 16.27
C VAL A 18 94.13 -3.96 16.27
N SER A 19 95.39 -4.38 16.03
CA SER A 19 95.82 -5.79 16.05
C SER A 19 95.67 -6.48 17.41
N ASN A 20 95.50 -5.74 18.50
CA ASN A 20 95.38 -6.28 19.85
C ASN A 20 93.93 -6.67 20.22
N TYR A 21 92.96 -6.40 19.34
CA TYR A 21 91.54 -6.61 19.60
C TYR A 21 90.91 -7.52 18.55
N ALA A 22 90.05 -8.44 18.99
CA ALA A 22 89.11 -9.12 18.10
C ALA A 22 87.92 -8.19 17.87
N LEU A 23 87.86 -7.61 16.67
CA LEU A 23 86.83 -6.62 16.33
C LEU A 23 85.52 -7.31 15.92
N PRO A 24 84.35 -6.74 16.28
CA PRO A 24 83.08 -7.23 15.79
C PRO A 24 83.01 -7.10 14.27
N THR A 25 82.52 -8.13 13.61
CA THR A 25 82.30 -8.15 12.15
C THR A 25 80.87 -7.75 11.77
N THR A 26 79.99 -7.61 12.77
CA THR A 26 78.64 -7.11 12.62
C THR A 26 78.27 -6.23 13.81
N VAL A 27 77.44 -5.22 13.56
CA VAL A 27 76.78 -4.44 14.61
C VAL A 27 75.30 -4.32 14.28
N ASP A 28 74.45 -4.52 15.29
CA ASP A 28 73.00 -4.42 15.17
C ASP A 28 72.47 -3.36 16.12
N GLY A 29 71.51 -2.57 15.65
CA GLY A 29 70.79 -1.59 16.46
C GLY A 29 69.35 -1.38 16.00
N ASN A 30 68.46 -1.14 16.95
CA ASN A 30 67.06 -0.78 16.73
C ASN A 30 66.90 0.72 16.40
N ILE A 31 67.76 1.23 15.53
CA ILE A 31 67.83 2.65 15.15
C ILE A 31 67.09 2.98 13.85
N GLY A 32 66.53 1.97 13.18
CA GLY A 32 65.78 2.14 11.94
C GLY A 32 64.30 2.36 12.22
N ILE A 33 63.72 3.37 11.58
CA ILE A 33 62.27 3.60 11.55
C ILE A 33 61.78 3.27 10.14
N ILE A 34 60.81 2.37 10.04
CA ILE A 34 60.10 2.08 8.79
C ILE A 34 58.72 2.69 8.91
N THR A 35 58.44 3.71 8.10
CA THR A 35 57.11 4.33 8.05
C THR A 35 56.18 3.48 7.19
N PRO A 36 54.96 3.16 7.65
CA PRO A 36 53.99 2.43 6.84
C PRO A 36 53.68 3.14 5.52
N LYS A 37 53.53 2.39 4.44
CA LYS A 37 53.22 2.93 3.11
C LYS A 37 51.72 3.18 2.98
N ALA A 38 51.32 4.33 2.45
CA ALA A 38 49.89 4.60 2.24
C ALA A 38 49.30 3.75 1.11
N LEU A 39 48.13 3.16 1.36
CA LEU A 39 47.29 2.54 0.33
C LEU A 39 46.21 3.50 -0.14
N THR A 40 45.74 3.31 -1.36
CA THR A 40 44.52 3.96 -1.88
C THR A 40 43.51 2.89 -2.24
N VAL A 41 42.27 3.09 -1.82
CA VAL A 41 41.15 2.18 -2.10
C VAL A 41 40.06 2.98 -2.80
N ALA A 42 39.70 2.57 -4.01
CA ALA A 42 38.62 3.15 -4.78
C ALA A 42 37.57 2.08 -5.08
N LEU A 43 36.32 2.51 -5.27
CA LEU A 43 35.28 1.60 -5.74
C LEU A 43 35.33 1.48 -7.28
N GLN A 44 35.10 0.28 -7.79
CA GLN A 44 35.10 -0.04 -9.22
C GLN A 44 33.93 -0.96 -9.62
N GLY A 45 33.72 -1.12 -10.92
CA GLY A 45 32.63 -1.93 -11.48
C GLY A 45 31.27 -1.23 -11.36
N ALA A 46 30.22 -2.02 -11.17
CA ALA A 46 28.87 -1.52 -11.00
C ALA A 46 28.14 -2.28 -9.88
N VAL A 47 27.25 -1.60 -9.18
CA VAL A 47 26.27 -2.19 -8.26
C VAL A 47 24.91 -1.60 -8.54
N SER A 48 23.89 -2.46 -8.59
CA SER A 48 22.54 -2.06 -8.96
C SER A 48 21.50 -2.79 -8.10
N ARG A 49 20.41 -2.09 -7.80
CA ARG A 49 19.21 -2.69 -7.19
C ARG A 49 17.96 -1.88 -7.52
N ALA A 50 16.80 -2.49 -7.30
CA ALA A 50 15.54 -1.76 -7.34
C ALA A 50 15.40 -0.81 -6.14
N TYR A 51 14.66 0.28 -6.35
CA TYR A 51 14.31 1.25 -5.32
C TYR A 51 13.58 0.60 -4.14
N ASP A 52 14.00 0.88 -2.92
CA ASP A 52 13.38 0.37 -1.69
C ASP A 52 13.20 1.45 -0.61
N GLY A 53 13.51 2.71 -0.92
CA GLY A 53 13.49 3.83 0.02
C GLY A 53 14.73 3.98 0.90
N THR A 54 15.76 3.14 0.72
CA THR A 54 17.01 3.20 1.50
C THR A 54 18.21 3.59 0.63
N THR A 55 19.35 3.85 1.27
CA THR A 55 20.64 4.06 0.57
C THR A 55 21.54 2.83 0.61
N LEU A 56 21.16 1.74 1.28
CA LEU A 56 22.08 0.63 1.54
C LEU A 56 22.38 -0.16 0.26
N VAL A 57 23.61 -0.62 0.10
CA VAL A 57 24.04 -1.51 -1.00
C VAL A 57 25.09 -2.51 -0.52
N SER A 58 25.04 -3.72 -1.05
CA SER A 58 26.05 -4.74 -0.81
C SER A 58 27.18 -4.60 -1.83
N LEU A 59 28.42 -4.68 -1.37
CA LEU A 59 29.63 -4.64 -2.18
C LEU A 59 30.31 -6.02 -2.12
N SER A 60 30.80 -6.51 -3.25
CA SER A 60 31.66 -7.69 -3.31
C SER A 60 33.14 -7.29 -3.33
N ALA A 61 34.04 -8.26 -3.19
CA ALA A 61 35.48 -8.04 -3.29
C ALA A 61 35.89 -7.37 -4.63
N ASP A 62 35.19 -7.70 -5.72
CA ASP A 62 35.47 -7.17 -7.07
C ASP A 62 35.17 -5.67 -7.19
N ASN A 63 34.38 -5.11 -6.26
CA ASN A 63 34.08 -3.68 -6.23
C ASN A 63 35.22 -2.83 -5.68
N PHE A 64 36.33 -3.43 -5.21
CA PHE A 64 37.44 -2.68 -4.61
C PHE A 64 38.68 -2.72 -5.49
N ASN A 65 39.19 -1.53 -5.82
CA ASN A 65 40.50 -1.35 -6.44
C ASN A 65 41.49 -0.85 -5.38
N VAL A 66 42.49 -1.68 -5.05
CA VAL A 66 43.52 -1.32 -4.07
C VAL A 66 44.84 -1.07 -4.78
N THR A 67 45.42 0.10 -4.55
CA THR A 67 46.71 0.49 -5.12
C THR A 67 47.69 0.92 -4.01
N GLY A 68 48.99 0.89 -4.30
CA GLY A 68 50.04 1.25 -3.34
C GLY A 68 50.74 0.07 -2.68
N LEU A 69 50.32 -1.17 -2.96
CA LEU A 69 50.99 -2.39 -2.50
C LEU A 69 52.44 -2.46 -3.02
N VAL A 70 53.32 -3.11 -2.24
CA VAL A 70 54.68 -3.47 -2.66
C VAL A 70 54.61 -4.67 -3.61
N ALA A 71 55.59 -4.79 -4.51
CA ALA A 71 55.62 -5.89 -5.48
C ALA A 71 55.56 -7.27 -4.78
N ASN A 72 54.75 -8.17 -5.33
CA ASN A 72 54.44 -9.51 -4.80
C ASN A 72 53.63 -9.55 -3.50
N GLU A 73 53.19 -8.40 -2.98
CA GLU A 73 52.20 -8.34 -1.90
C GLU A 73 50.78 -8.17 -2.45
N GLY A 74 49.79 -8.61 -1.68
CA GLY A 74 48.39 -8.58 -2.09
C GLY A 74 47.44 -8.72 -0.91
N LEU A 75 46.22 -8.27 -1.10
CA LEU A 75 45.14 -8.41 -0.12
C LEU A 75 43.81 -8.44 -0.86
N THR A 76 42.81 -9.04 -0.22
CA THR A 76 41.42 -8.98 -0.68
C THR A 76 40.58 -8.27 0.36
N LEU A 77 39.56 -7.53 -0.09
CA LEU A 77 38.56 -6.98 0.80
C LEU A 77 37.35 -7.92 0.83
N ASN A 78 36.94 -8.32 2.03
CA ASN A 78 35.72 -9.11 2.17
C ASN A 78 34.48 -8.24 1.89
N SER A 79 33.36 -8.90 1.57
CA SER A 79 32.08 -8.22 1.30
C SER A 79 31.78 -7.16 2.36
N ALA A 80 31.48 -5.96 1.89
CA ALA A 80 31.19 -4.79 2.72
C ALA A 80 29.79 -4.26 2.40
N THR A 81 29.26 -3.43 3.28
CA THR A 81 28.08 -2.61 2.99
C THR A 81 28.51 -1.19 2.66
N GLY A 82 27.88 -0.60 1.66
CA GLY A 82 28.04 0.80 1.30
C GLY A 82 26.71 1.54 1.32
N ASN A 83 26.79 2.84 1.07
CA ASN A 83 25.65 3.72 0.94
C ASN A 83 25.72 4.47 -0.39
N PHE A 84 24.63 4.45 -1.15
CA PHE A 84 24.40 5.40 -2.23
C PHE A 84 24.28 6.82 -1.65
N ALA A 85 24.78 7.82 -2.38
CA ALA A 85 24.66 9.23 -2.00
C ALA A 85 23.20 9.75 -2.03
N SER A 86 22.30 9.06 -2.73
CA SER A 86 20.86 9.29 -2.72
C SER A 86 20.13 7.96 -2.63
N LYS A 87 18.93 7.96 -2.03
CA LYS A 87 18.01 6.82 -2.05
C LYS A 87 17.23 6.72 -3.37
N ASP A 88 17.16 7.81 -4.13
CA ASP A 88 16.27 7.94 -5.29
C ASP A 88 16.86 7.30 -6.55
N VAL A 89 16.00 6.94 -7.49
CA VAL A 89 16.36 6.33 -8.77
C VAL A 89 17.37 7.18 -9.52
N GLY A 90 18.39 6.53 -10.06
CA GLY A 90 19.44 7.19 -10.82
C GLY A 90 20.56 6.23 -11.23
N THR A 91 21.41 6.70 -12.15
CA THR A 91 22.61 6.00 -12.61
C THR A 91 23.85 6.82 -12.24
N GLY A 92 25.00 6.17 -12.12
CA GLY A 92 26.25 6.84 -11.75
C GLY A 92 26.24 7.42 -10.34
N LEU A 93 25.39 6.89 -9.45
CA LEU A 93 25.31 7.33 -8.06
C LEU A 93 26.64 7.06 -7.37
N ASN A 94 27.14 8.06 -6.64
CA ASN A 94 28.31 7.85 -5.80
C ASN A 94 27.97 6.89 -4.66
N VAL A 95 28.80 5.87 -4.47
CA VAL A 95 28.72 4.93 -3.36
C VAL A 95 29.88 5.21 -2.42
N THR A 96 29.63 5.21 -1.12
CA THR A 96 30.65 5.31 -0.08
C THR A 96 30.57 4.13 0.86
N THR A 97 31.71 3.62 1.32
CA THR A 97 31.76 2.55 2.32
C THR A 97 32.88 2.85 3.32
N GLU A 98 32.63 2.56 4.58
CA GLU A 98 33.66 2.59 5.62
C GLU A 98 34.50 1.32 5.54
N ILE A 99 35.81 1.49 5.60
CA ILE A 99 36.77 0.39 5.56
C ILE A 99 37.73 0.53 6.74
N SER A 100 38.16 -0.62 7.25
CA SER A 100 39.12 -0.67 8.34
C SER A 100 40.06 -1.85 8.12
N GLN A 101 41.12 -1.94 8.91
CA GLN A 101 42.10 -3.02 8.77
C GLN A 101 41.47 -4.42 8.89
N VAL A 102 40.40 -4.59 9.67
CA VAL A 102 39.70 -5.88 9.82
C VAL A 102 38.89 -6.28 8.58
N SER A 103 38.65 -5.36 7.65
CA SER A 103 37.96 -5.61 6.38
C SER A 103 38.84 -6.33 5.37
N PHE A 104 40.16 -6.34 5.58
CA PHE A 104 41.15 -6.91 4.66
C PHE A 104 41.58 -8.31 5.08
N GLN A 105 41.76 -9.18 4.09
CA GLN A 105 42.45 -10.45 4.22
C GLN A 105 43.77 -10.36 3.46
N PRO A 106 44.92 -10.31 4.14
CA PRO A 106 46.22 -10.24 3.48
C PRO A 106 46.56 -11.59 2.83
N ASN A 107 47.16 -11.54 1.64
CA ASN A 107 47.75 -12.70 1.01
C ASN A 107 49.01 -13.13 1.78
N SER A 108 49.46 -14.37 1.53
CA SER A 108 50.74 -14.85 2.08
C SER A 108 51.87 -13.87 1.76
N GLY A 109 52.66 -13.53 2.78
CA GLY A 109 53.76 -12.57 2.66
C GLY A 109 53.38 -11.08 2.82
N THR A 110 52.09 -10.75 3.00
CA THR A 110 51.64 -9.36 3.21
C THR A 110 51.38 -9.10 4.70
N LEU A 111 52.02 -8.08 5.27
CA LEU A 111 51.75 -7.61 6.63
C LEU A 111 50.94 -6.32 6.60
N LEU A 112 49.68 -6.35 7.05
CA LEU A 112 48.81 -5.15 7.06
C LEU A 112 49.37 -4.01 7.92
N SER A 113 50.23 -4.29 8.91
CA SER A 113 50.92 -3.27 9.72
C SER A 113 51.93 -2.44 8.93
N ASN A 114 52.36 -2.90 7.76
CA ASN A 114 53.28 -2.17 6.87
C ASN A 114 52.57 -1.06 6.08
N TYR A 115 51.24 -0.93 6.22
CA TYR A 115 50.43 -0.04 5.42
C TYR A 115 49.57 0.90 6.25
N ILE A 116 49.39 2.13 5.76
CA ILE A 116 48.34 3.05 6.20
C ILE A 116 47.11 2.77 5.34
N ILE A 117 46.06 2.26 5.96
CA ILE A 117 44.79 1.91 5.30
C ILE A 117 43.84 3.11 5.41
N PRO A 118 43.21 3.56 4.31
CA PRO A 118 42.20 4.62 4.37
C PRO A 118 40.98 4.15 5.18
N THR A 119 40.22 5.10 5.75
CA THR A 119 39.03 4.80 6.56
C THR A 119 37.75 4.68 5.73
N SER A 120 37.80 5.07 4.45
CA SER A 120 36.66 4.97 3.54
C SER A 120 37.12 4.76 2.10
N ALA A 121 36.22 4.24 1.28
CA ALA A 121 36.36 4.14 -0.17
C ALA A 121 35.09 4.67 -0.84
N SER A 122 35.25 5.25 -2.04
CA SER A 122 34.13 5.78 -2.81
C SER A 122 34.30 5.58 -4.31
N GLY A 123 33.19 5.66 -5.05
CA GLY A 123 33.18 5.68 -6.51
C GLY A 123 31.77 5.80 -7.09
N THR A 124 31.66 6.33 -8.31
CA THR A 124 30.41 6.47 -9.07
C THR A 124 30.05 5.16 -9.76
N ILE A 125 29.75 4.14 -8.97
CA ILE A 125 29.48 2.77 -9.43
C ILE A 125 28.01 2.37 -9.26
N GLY A 126 27.18 3.27 -8.73
CA GLY A 126 25.85 2.94 -8.27
C GLY A 126 24.73 3.17 -9.29
N GLU A 127 23.76 2.26 -9.29
CA GLU A 127 22.48 2.40 -9.98
C GLU A 127 21.33 2.00 -9.05
N ILE A 128 20.27 2.81 -9.03
CA ILE A 128 18.99 2.46 -8.44
C ILE A 128 17.94 2.48 -9.55
N THR A 129 17.30 1.34 -9.81
CA THR A 129 16.26 1.22 -10.84
C THR A 129 14.86 1.43 -10.24
N PRO A 130 13.89 1.95 -11.01
CA PRO A 130 12.52 2.11 -10.52
C PRO A 130 11.91 0.80 -10.05
N LYS A 131 11.17 0.85 -8.94
CA LYS A 131 10.43 -0.32 -8.44
C LYS A 131 9.03 -0.37 -9.03
N ALA A 132 8.62 -1.54 -9.51
CA ALA A 132 7.26 -1.73 -9.99
C ALA A 132 6.23 -1.64 -8.85
N LEU A 133 5.20 -0.82 -9.05
CA LEU A 133 4.03 -0.81 -8.18
C LEU A 133 2.93 -1.70 -8.75
N THR A 134 2.21 -2.37 -7.86
CA THR A 134 0.96 -3.06 -8.20
C THR A 134 -0.18 -2.44 -7.40
N VAL A 135 -1.37 -2.48 -8.00
CA VAL A 135 -2.59 -1.92 -7.41
C VAL A 135 -3.70 -2.95 -7.50
N ALA A 136 -4.48 -3.09 -6.43
CA ALA A 136 -5.70 -3.89 -6.40
C ALA A 136 -6.86 -3.07 -5.82
N LEU A 137 -8.08 -3.42 -6.20
CA LEU A 137 -9.29 -2.87 -5.56
C LEU A 137 -9.56 -3.57 -4.23
N THR A 138 -9.89 -2.82 -3.19
CA THR A 138 -10.18 -3.32 -1.83
C THR A 138 -11.31 -2.54 -1.16
N GLY A 139 -11.75 -3.03 0.00
CA GLY A 139 -12.79 -2.43 0.81
C GLY A 139 -14.18 -2.55 0.18
N THR A 140 -15.00 -1.52 0.35
CA THR A 140 -16.37 -1.48 -0.20
C THR A 140 -16.59 -0.14 -0.89
N ALA A 141 -17.16 -0.18 -2.09
CA ALA A 141 -17.68 0.95 -2.83
C ALA A 141 -19.21 0.82 -2.88
N SER A 142 -19.92 1.70 -2.18
CA SER A 142 -21.37 1.57 -2.00
C SER A 142 -22.15 2.77 -2.50
N LYS A 143 -23.38 2.51 -2.96
CA LYS A 143 -24.34 3.53 -3.35
C LYS A 143 -25.77 3.05 -3.14
N ALA A 144 -26.72 3.97 -3.08
CA ALA A 144 -28.13 3.62 -3.20
C ALA A 144 -28.46 3.24 -4.65
N TYR A 145 -29.53 2.47 -4.83
CA TYR A 145 -30.08 2.18 -6.14
C TYR A 145 -30.54 3.48 -6.82
N ASP A 146 -29.96 3.78 -7.97
CA ASP A 146 -30.30 4.92 -8.83
C ASP A 146 -30.37 4.53 -10.32
N GLY A 147 -30.32 3.22 -10.62
CA GLY A 147 -30.40 2.70 -11.98
C GLY A 147 -29.12 2.82 -12.82
N LEU A 148 -28.04 3.39 -12.28
CA LEU A 148 -26.76 3.58 -12.99
C LEU A 148 -25.71 2.55 -12.58
N LEU A 149 -24.78 2.26 -13.50
CA LEU A 149 -23.62 1.39 -13.25
C LEU A 149 -22.44 2.13 -12.62
N THR A 150 -22.47 3.45 -12.54
CA THR A 150 -21.38 4.25 -11.97
C THR A 150 -21.35 4.12 -10.45
N VAL A 151 -20.16 3.96 -9.87
CA VAL A 151 -19.95 3.99 -8.41
C VAL A 151 -18.73 4.84 -8.08
N SER A 152 -18.80 5.56 -6.96
CA SER A 152 -17.66 6.35 -6.47
C SER A 152 -16.60 5.43 -5.87
N LEU A 153 -15.34 5.71 -6.18
CA LEU A 153 -14.17 5.11 -5.55
C LEU A 153 -13.45 6.19 -4.73
N ALA A 154 -13.04 5.84 -3.53
CA ALA A 154 -12.20 6.66 -2.68
C ALA A 154 -10.75 6.12 -2.69
N SER A 155 -9.79 6.92 -2.21
CA SER A 155 -8.38 6.52 -2.21
C SER A 155 -8.12 5.22 -1.43
N ASN A 156 -8.91 4.93 -0.39
CA ASN A 156 -8.83 3.69 0.39
C ASN A 156 -9.42 2.47 -0.33
N ASN A 157 -10.04 2.63 -1.50
CA ASN A 157 -10.43 1.51 -2.35
C ASN A 157 -9.25 0.95 -3.17
N TYR A 158 -8.07 1.58 -3.10
CA TYR A 158 -6.87 1.15 -3.80
C TYR A 158 -5.83 0.64 -2.80
N LEU A 159 -5.47 -0.64 -2.93
CA LEU A 159 -4.36 -1.23 -2.20
C LEU A 159 -3.11 -1.20 -3.08
N LEU A 160 -2.13 -0.37 -2.72
CA LEU A 160 -0.83 -0.33 -3.37
C LEU A 160 0.13 -1.33 -2.73
N SER A 161 0.89 -2.05 -3.55
CA SER A 161 1.99 -2.92 -3.12
C SER A 161 3.27 -2.55 -3.83
N GLY A 162 4.40 -2.75 -3.15
CA GLY A 162 5.73 -2.38 -3.66
C GLY A 162 6.20 -0.98 -3.28
N VAL A 163 5.43 -0.23 -2.49
CA VAL A 163 5.84 1.08 -1.97
C VAL A 163 7.14 0.95 -1.15
N GLY A 164 8.09 1.85 -1.40
CA GLY A 164 9.38 1.92 -0.70
C GLY A 164 9.21 2.35 0.76
N SER A 165 10.21 2.06 1.59
CA SER A 165 10.19 2.45 2.99
C SER A 165 10.12 3.97 3.15
N GLY A 166 9.20 4.45 4.00
CA GLY A 166 9.00 5.88 4.27
C GLY A 166 8.22 6.64 3.19
N ASP A 167 7.90 6.00 2.05
CA ASP A 167 7.11 6.62 1.01
C ASP A 167 5.60 6.45 1.24
N SER A 168 4.83 7.39 0.69
CA SER A 168 3.37 7.33 0.66
C SER A 168 2.85 7.75 -0.70
N LEU A 169 1.90 6.99 -1.24
CA LEU A 169 1.26 7.24 -2.52
C LEU A 169 -0.24 6.94 -2.39
N THR A 170 -1.07 7.70 -3.10
CA THR A 170 -2.50 7.44 -3.25
C THR A 170 -2.89 7.40 -4.73
N VAL A 171 -4.02 6.75 -5.04
CA VAL A 171 -4.63 6.77 -6.37
C VAL A 171 -5.91 7.61 -6.31
N ASN A 172 -6.03 8.60 -7.21
CA ASN A 172 -7.11 9.58 -7.28
C ASN A 172 -8.10 9.33 -8.43
N GLN A 173 -8.17 8.08 -8.91
CA GLN A 173 -9.24 7.66 -9.80
C GLN A 173 -10.54 7.52 -8.98
N SER A 174 -11.51 8.40 -9.20
CA SER A 174 -12.68 8.56 -8.32
C SER A 174 -13.93 7.82 -8.77
N GLN A 175 -13.92 7.21 -9.96
CA GLN A 175 -15.07 6.52 -10.53
C GLN A 175 -14.72 5.11 -10.97
N GLY A 176 -15.62 4.18 -10.67
CA GLY A 176 -15.64 2.82 -11.19
C GLY A 176 -16.98 2.46 -11.81
N THR A 177 -17.01 1.30 -12.46
CA THR A 177 -18.18 0.75 -13.14
C THR A 177 -18.55 -0.58 -12.50
N LEU A 178 -19.77 -0.68 -11.97
CA LEU A 178 -20.38 -1.90 -11.46
C LEU A 178 -20.73 -2.85 -12.61
N ALA A 179 -20.64 -4.15 -12.37
CA ALA A 179 -21.12 -5.18 -13.29
C ALA A 179 -22.67 -5.32 -13.29
N SER A 180 -23.34 -4.82 -12.25
CA SER A 180 -24.79 -4.75 -12.17
C SER A 180 -25.22 -3.45 -11.47
N LYS A 181 -26.29 -2.84 -11.96
CA LYS A 181 -26.94 -1.67 -11.34
C LYS A 181 -27.86 -2.05 -10.20
N ASP A 182 -28.25 -3.32 -10.13
CA ASP A 182 -29.30 -3.81 -9.24
C ASP A 182 -28.76 -4.04 -7.82
N ALA A 183 -29.64 -3.96 -6.82
CA ALA A 183 -29.28 -4.06 -5.42
C ALA A 183 -28.67 -5.41 -5.07
N GLY A 184 -27.58 -5.37 -4.30
CA GLY A 184 -26.78 -6.54 -3.97
C GLY A 184 -25.43 -6.15 -3.39
N THR A 185 -24.68 -7.15 -2.95
CA THR A 185 -23.31 -7.03 -2.43
C THR A 185 -22.35 -7.86 -3.29
N ASN A 186 -21.04 -7.65 -3.11
CA ASN A 186 -19.98 -8.35 -3.87
C ASN A 186 -20.11 -8.18 -5.39
N ILE A 187 -20.71 -7.08 -5.84
CA ILE A 187 -20.82 -6.73 -7.25
C ILE A 187 -19.42 -6.38 -7.75
N ALA A 188 -19.01 -6.98 -8.87
CA ALA A 188 -17.72 -6.65 -9.47
C ALA A 188 -17.69 -5.17 -9.87
N VAL A 189 -16.62 -4.48 -9.49
CA VAL A 189 -16.32 -3.10 -9.88
C VAL A 189 -15.07 -3.12 -10.74
N SER A 190 -15.12 -2.41 -11.86
CA SER A 190 -13.98 -2.21 -12.75
C SER A 190 -13.60 -0.73 -12.85
N THR A 191 -12.32 -0.45 -12.98
CA THR A 191 -11.80 0.90 -13.26
C THR A 191 -10.49 0.79 -14.02
N THR A 192 -10.16 1.79 -14.82
CA THR A 192 -8.82 1.91 -15.42
C THR A 192 -8.03 2.93 -14.62
N ILE A 193 -6.77 2.60 -14.32
CA ILE A 193 -5.82 3.54 -13.72
C ILE A 193 -4.69 3.82 -14.71
N ALA A 194 -4.12 5.01 -14.63
CA ALA A 194 -2.99 5.48 -15.40
C ALA A 194 -1.98 6.22 -14.48
N PRO A 195 -0.74 6.46 -14.94
CA PRO A 195 0.27 7.18 -14.15
C PRO A 195 -0.20 8.54 -13.62
N ALA A 196 -1.10 9.23 -14.33
CA ALA A 196 -1.65 10.52 -13.93
C ALA A 196 -2.56 10.45 -12.68
N ASP A 197 -3.07 9.27 -12.33
CA ASP A 197 -3.95 9.08 -11.18
C ASP A 197 -3.16 8.92 -9.87
N PHE A 198 -1.85 8.69 -9.94
CA PHE A 198 -1.00 8.54 -8.76
C PHE A 198 -0.60 9.90 -8.21
N VAL A 199 -0.79 10.07 -6.91
CA VAL A 199 -0.37 11.26 -6.17
C VAL A 199 0.64 10.85 -5.11
N ALA A 200 1.81 11.48 -5.16
CA ALA A 200 2.83 11.31 -4.14
C ALA A 200 2.49 12.09 -2.87
N GLY A 201 2.73 11.47 -1.73
CA GLY A 201 2.78 12.16 -0.45
C GLY A 201 4.08 12.92 -0.25
N SER A 202 4.21 13.57 0.90
CA SER A 202 5.40 14.36 1.24
C SER A 202 6.65 13.47 1.28
N GLY A 203 7.72 13.90 0.59
CA GLY A 203 9.00 13.19 0.56
C GLY A 203 9.09 12.03 -0.43
N THR A 204 8.01 11.74 -1.16
CA THR A 204 7.96 10.67 -2.16
C THR A 204 8.14 11.23 -3.58
N LEU A 205 8.96 10.56 -4.39
CA LEU A 205 9.13 10.88 -5.80
C LEU A 205 8.50 9.77 -6.66
N LEU A 206 7.54 10.12 -7.52
CA LEU A 206 6.90 9.15 -8.42
C LEU A 206 7.89 8.54 -9.42
N SER A 207 8.96 9.26 -9.77
CA SER A 207 10.04 8.76 -10.64
C SER A 207 10.80 7.57 -10.06
N ASN A 208 10.67 7.30 -8.75
CA ASN A 208 11.26 6.12 -8.12
C ASN A 208 10.50 4.81 -8.45
N TYR A 209 9.38 4.91 -9.17
CA TYR A 209 8.48 3.80 -9.40
C TYR A 209 8.13 3.63 -10.88
N VAL A 210 7.87 2.38 -11.27
CA VAL A 210 7.13 2.09 -12.50
C VAL A 210 5.64 2.10 -12.15
N LEU A 211 4.94 3.15 -12.59
CA LEU A 211 3.51 3.32 -12.35
C LEU A 211 2.70 2.49 -13.35
N PRO A 212 1.76 1.63 -12.89
CA PRO A 212 0.98 0.80 -13.79
C PRO A 212 -0.06 1.61 -14.57
N SER A 213 -0.35 1.16 -15.78
CA SER A 213 -1.48 1.60 -16.60
C SER A 213 -2.30 0.37 -16.96
N THR A 214 -3.36 0.10 -16.20
CA THR A 214 -4.07 -1.18 -16.30
C THR A 214 -5.54 -1.04 -15.89
N GLN A 215 -6.36 -1.96 -16.38
CA GLN A 215 -7.70 -2.18 -15.86
C GLN A 215 -7.61 -3.00 -14.57
N LEU A 216 -8.30 -2.54 -13.53
CA LEU A 216 -8.50 -3.24 -12.27
C LEU A 216 -9.92 -3.78 -12.20
N SER A 217 -10.09 -4.90 -11.50
CA SER A 217 -11.39 -5.47 -11.16
C SER A 217 -11.37 -6.04 -9.75
N GLY A 218 -12.47 -5.92 -9.02
CA GLY A 218 -12.63 -6.50 -7.69
C GLY A 218 -14.10 -6.51 -7.26
N ASN A 219 -14.49 -7.52 -6.48
CA ASN A 219 -15.85 -7.68 -5.94
C ASN A 219 -16.08 -6.78 -4.71
N ILE A 220 -15.93 -5.47 -4.89
CA ILE A 220 -16.04 -4.47 -3.80
C ILE A 220 -17.35 -3.68 -3.84
N GLY A 221 -18.19 -3.90 -4.85
CA GLY A 221 -19.41 -3.12 -5.08
C GLY A 221 -20.58 -3.55 -4.20
N THR A 222 -21.29 -2.56 -3.67
CA THR A 222 -22.56 -2.73 -2.97
C THR A 222 -23.59 -1.72 -3.46
N VAL A 223 -24.75 -2.20 -3.90
CA VAL A 223 -25.89 -1.34 -4.22
C VAL A 223 -26.98 -1.60 -3.19
N ASN A 224 -27.28 -0.59 -2.38
CA ASN A 224 -28.31 -0.66 -1.35
C ASN A 224 -29.69 -0.42 -1.97
N PRO A 225 -30.71 -1.22 -1.63
CA PRO A 225 -32.08 -0.97 -2.08
C PRO A 225 -32.52 0.46 -1.74
N LYS A 226 -33.23 1.10 -2.67
CA LYS A 226 -33.78 2.45 -2.43
C LYS A 226 -35.05 2.34 -1.59
N MET A 227 -35.11 3.09 -0.49
CA MET A 227 -36.31 3.16 0.33
C MET A 227 -37.41 3.92 -0.42
N LEU A 228 -38.55 3.26 -0.63
CA LEU A 228 -39.75 3.88 -1.17
C LEU A 228 -40.53 4.56 -0.06
N THR A 229 -41.24 5.62 -0.44
CA THR A 229 -42.26 6.22 0.43
C THR A 229 -43.60 5.56 0.12
N VAL A 230 -44.33 5.18 1.17
CA VAL A 230 -45.66 4.55 1.07
C VAL A 230 -46.66 5.35 1.88
N SER A 231 -47.83 5.58 1.33
CA SER A 231 -48.98 6.14 2.06
C SER A 231 -50.25 5.34 1.79
N LEU A 232 -51.13 5.23 2.78
CA LEU A 232 -52.47 4.69 2.57
C LEU A 232 -53.38 5.74 1.93
N ILE A 233 -54.12 5.34 0.89
CA ILE A 233 -55.02 6.20 0.12
C ILE A 233 -56.40 5.54 -0.09
N GLY A 234 -57.36 6.35 -0.54
CA GLY A 234 -58.73 5.92 -0.79
C GLY A 234 -59.46 5.61 0.52
N THR A 235 -60.35 4.61 0.49
CA THR A 235 -61.10 4.16 1.66
C THR A 235 -61.13 2.65 1.74
N THR A 236 -61.18 2.11 2.95
CA THR A 236 -61.59 0.73 3.24
C THR A 236 -62.77 0.76 4.19
N SER A 237 -63.76 -0.11 3.95
CA SER A 237 -65.00 -0.11 4.72
C SER A 237 -65.44 -1.49 5.14
N ARG A 238 -66.03 -1.61 6.33
CA ARG A 238 -66.71 -2.84 6.77
C ARG A 238 -67.92 -2.54 7.65
N VAL A 239 -68.79 -3.52 7.79
CA VAL A 239 -69.86 -3.50 8.80
C VAL A 239 -69.27 -3.87 10.16
N TYR A 240 -69.76 -3.24 11.23
CA TYR A 240 -69.34 -3.53 12.61
C TYR A 240 -69.47 -5.02 12.93
N ASP A 241 -68.34 -5.66 13.25
CA ASP A 241 -68.26 -7.07 13.66
C ASP A 241 -67.50 -7.27 15.00
N GLY A 242 -67.03 -6.19 15.62
CA GLY A 242 -66.26 -6.20 16.87
C GLY A 242 -64.75 -6.47 16.74
N SER A 243 -64.24 -6.84 15.56
CA SER A 243 -62.82 -7.00 15.26
C SER A 243 -62.12 -5.65 15.01
N LEU A 244 -60.79 -5.63 14.89
CA LEU A 244 -59.99 -4.51 14.38
C LEU A 244 -59.51 -4.75 12.93
N ASN A 245 -59.86 -5.87 12.31
CA ASN A 245 -59.34 -6.22 10.98
C ASN A 245 -59.83 -5.26 9.89
N ALA A 246 -58.91 -4.80 9.04
CA ALA A 246 -59.19 -4.10 7.80
C ALA A 246 -58.76 -4.95 6.61
N THR A 247 -59.56 -4.92 5.54
CA THR A 247 -59.19 -5.49 4.24
C THR A 247 -58.67 -4.37 3.36
N LEU A 248 -57.46 -4.55 2.83
CA LEU A 248 -56.77 -3.64 1.94
C LEU A 248 -56.59 -4.28 0.57
N THR A 249 -56.34 -3.45 -0.43
CA THR A 249 -55.98 -3.86 -1.80
C THR A 249 -54.78 -3.04 -2.27
N SER A 250 -54.19 -3.38 -3.41
CA SER A 250 -53.12 -2.57 -4.01
C SER A 250 -53.54 -1.12 -4.25
N GLN A 251 -54.83 -0.87 -4.50
CA GLN A 251 -55.37 0.48 -4.71
C GLN A 251 -55.39 1.33 -3.44
N ASN A 252 -55.22 0.71 -2.26
CA ASN A 252 -55.11 1.45 -1.00
C ASN A 252 -53.70 1.95 -0.72
N PHE A 253 -52.70 1.67 -1.55
CA PHE A 253 -51.33 2.10 -1.37
C PHE A 253 -50.90 3.05 -2.50
N SER A 254 -50.30 4.17 -2.14
CA SER A 254 -49.57 5.03 -3.07
C SER A 254 -48.08 4.94 -2.76
N LEU A 255 -47.28 4.66 -3.78
CA LEU A 255 -45.82 4.55 -3.70
C LEU A 255 -45.17 5.70 -4.45
N SER A 256 -44.07 6.22 -3.91
CA SER A 256 -43.23 7.21 -4.58
C SER A 256 -41.75 7.01 -4.26
N GLY A 257 -40.88 7.64 -5.04
CA GLY A 257 -39.42 7.52 -4.92
C GLY A 257 -38.76 6.54 -5.90
N PHE A 258 -39.50 6.06 -6.90
CA PHE A 258 -38.98 5.21 -7.97
C PHE A 258 -37.80 5.85 -8.73
N VAL A 259 -37.02 5.01 -9.38
CA VAL A 259 -35.94 5.39 -10.29
C VAL A 259 -36.39 5.14 -11.72
N GLY A 260 -36.26 6.15 -12.58
CA GLY A 260 -36.67 6.04 -13.99
C GLY A 260 -38.15 5.67 -14.10
N ASP A 261 -38.42 4.64 -14.91
CA ASP A 261 -39.77 4.14 -15.20
C ASP A 261 -40.13 2.90 -14.38
N ASP A 262 -39.36 2.58 -13.32
CA ASP A 262 -39.66 1.44 -12.45
C ASP A 262 -41.01 1.64 -11.75
N GLN A 263 -41.83 0.59 -11.72
CA GLN A 263 -43.15 0.60 -11.11
C GLN A 263 -43.36 -0.66 -10.28
N LEU A 264 -43.73 -0.50 -9.01
CA LEU A 264 -44.07 -1.60 -8.10
C LEU A 264 -45.43 -1.36 -7.44
N THR A 265 -46.06 -2.43 -6.97
CA THR A 265 -47.31 -2.39 -6.20
C THR A 265 -47.14 -3.08 -4.85
N VAL A 266 -47.99 -2.73 -3.89
CA VAL A 266 -48.08 -3.41 -2.59
C VAL A 266 -49.22 -4.42 -2.62
N THR A 267 -48.94 -5.67 -2.26
CA THR A 267 -49.87 -6.80 -2.25
C THR A 267 -50.44 -7.11 -0.86
N GLN A 268 -50.07 -6.32 0.15
CA GLN A 268 -50.55 -6.50 1.52
C GLN A 268 -52.07 -6.29 1.61
N ALA A 269 -52.80 -7.37 1.84
CA ALA A 269 -54.27 -7.33 1.90
C ALA A 269 -54.84 -7.12 3.31
N GLN A 270 -54.02 -7.22 4.36
CA GLN A 270 -54.46 -7.13 5.75
C GLN A 270 -53.96 -5.83 6.40
N GLY A 271 -54.87 -5.14 7.09
CA GLY A 271 -54.57 -4.01 7.95
C GLY A 271 -55.33 -4.09 9.28
N LEU A 272 -55.10 -3.10 10.15
CA LEU A 272 -55.77 -2.96 11.44
C LEU A 272 -56.33 -1.55 11.59
N TYR A 273 -57.64 -1.45 11.85
CA TYR A 273 -58.24 -0.23 12.37
C TYR A 273 -57.67 0.08 13.75
N LEU A 274 -57.52 1.36 14.06
CA LEU A 274 -57.13 1.83 15.39
C LEU A 274 -58.28 1.67 16.40
N ASP A 275 -59.54 1.78 15.95
CA ASP A 275 -60.75 1.63 16.76
C ASP A 275 -61.74 0.69 16.06
N LYS A 276 -62.48 -0.11 16.83
CA LYS A 276 -63.50 -1.07 16.35
C LYS A 276 -64.88 -0.46 16.16
N ASN A 277 -65.13 0.73 16.69
CA ASN A 277 -66.44 1.37 16.73
C ASN A 277 -66.81 1.99 15.38
N VAL A 278 -68.11 2.19 15.16
CA VAL A 278 -68.65 2.85 13.96
C VAL A 278 -68.08 4.26 13.82
N GLY A 279 -67.66 4.62 12.61
CA GLY A 279 -67.06 5.92 12.32
C GLY A 279 -66.50 6.02 10.90
N THR A 280 -65.99 7.21 10.57
CA THR A 280 -65.27 7.50 9.31
C THR A 280 -63.91 8.07 9.64
N GLN A 281 -62.99 8.07 8.67
CA GLN A 281 -61.60 8.55 8.84
C GLN A 281 -60.87 7.85 10.01
N ILE A 282 -61.24 6.61 10.32
CA ILE A 282 -60.56 5.82 11.34
C ILE A 282 -59.17 5.49 10.80
N SER A 283 -58.13 5.72 11.60
CA SER A 283 -56.76 5.34 11.22
C SER A 283 -56.69 3.83 11.00
N VAL A 284 -56.10 3.44 9.88
CA VAL A 284 -55.80 2.05 9.54
C VAL A 284 -54.29 1.94 9.41
N SER A 285 -53.70 0.89 9.99
CA SER A 285 -52.29 0.56 9.85
C SER A 285 -52.09 -0.72 9.04
N ALA A 286 -50.97 -0.82 8.34
CA ALA A 286 -50.54 -2.03 7.65
C ALA A 286 -49.06 -2.28 7.95
N ALA A 287 -48.75 -3.52 8.34
CA ALA A 287 -47.37 -3.99 8.41
C ALA A 287 -46.90 -4.39 7.01
N LEU A 288 -45.71 -3.94 6.64
CA LEU A 288 -45.14 -4.10 5.32
C LEU A 288 -43.76 -4.76 5.41
N SER A 289 -43.45 -5.56 4.40
CA SER A 289 -42.15 -6.20 4.21
C SER A 289 -41.86 -6.34 2.71
N SER A 290 -40.64 -6.73 2.35
CA SER A 290 -40.25 -6.92 0.95
C SER A 290 -41.11 -7.96 0.21
N SER A 291 -41.69 -8.95 0.91
CA SER A 291 -42.60 -9.92 0.29
C SER A 291 -43.95 -9.31 -0.11
N ASN A 292 -44.28 -8.12 0.40
CA ASN A 292 -45.47 -7.39 -0.01
C ASN A 292 -45.25 -6.54 -1.26
N LEU A 293 -44.04 -6.46 -1.81
CA LEU A 293 -43.80 -5.80 -3.09
C LEU A 293 -43.98 -6.77 -4.25
N ALA A 294 -44.71 -6.33 -5.27
CA ALA A 294 -44.78 -7.01 -6.55
C ALA A 294 -44.33 -6.07 -7.67
N ALA A 295 -43.48 -6.59 -8.56
CA ALA A 295 -43.06 -5.86 -9.74
C ALA A 295 -44.19 -5.73 -10.76
N SER A 296 -44.24 -4.57 -11.41
CA SER A 296 -44.92 -4.40 -12.67
C SER A 296 -43.89 -4.09 -13.76
N GLY A 297 -43.90 -4.85 -14.86
CA GLY A 297 -42.91 -4.70 -15.92
C GLY A 297 -41.51 -5.22 -15.54
N ALA A 298 -40.48 -4.45 -15.89
CA ALA A 298 -39.06 -4.85 -15.77
C ALA A 298 -38.39 -4.50 -14.42
N ALA A 299 -39.11 -3.84 -13.51
CA ALA A 299 -38.58 -3.47 -12.21
C ALA A 299 -38.24 -4.72 -11.36
N LEU A 300 -37.10 -4.70 -10.67
CA LEU A 300 -36.74 -5.75 -9.72
C LEU A 300 -37.13 -5.32 -8.31
N VAL A 301 -37.95 -6.11 -7.62
CA VAL A 301 -38.38 -5.84 -6.24
C VAL A 301 -37.18 -5.66 -5.30
N SER A 302 -36.10 -6.42 -5.50
CA SER A 302 -34.88 -6.33 -4.69
C SER A 302 -34.22 -4.96 -4.71
N ASN A 303 -34.45 -4.15 -5.75
CA ASN A 303 -33.88 -2.80 -5.87
C ASN A 303 -34.51 -1.79 -4.90
N TYR A 304 -35.61 -2.16 -4.26
CA TYR A 304 -36.39 -1.27 -3.42
C TYR A 304 -36.66 -1.88 -2.05
N ALA A 305 -36.82 -1.02 -1.05
CA ALA A 305 -37.25 -1.37 0.29
C ALA A 305 -38.52 -0.60 0.66
N LEU A 306 -39.39 -1.23 1.47
CA LEU A 306 -40.55 -0.59 2.05
C LEU A 306 -40.25 -0.12 3.48
N PRO A 307 -40.99 0.88 4.01
CA PRO A 307 -41.11 1.06 5.45
C PRO A 307 -41.73 -0.21 6.07
N THR A 308 -41.48 -0.46 7.35
CA THR A 308 -42.03 -1.65 8.05
C THR A 308 -43.50 -1.51 8.40
N THR A 309 -44.00 -0.28 8.49
CA THR A 309 -45.39 0.05 8.80
C THR A 309 -45.80 1.29 8.05
N VAL A 310 -47.07 1.36 7.67
CA VAL A 310 -47.72 2.57 7.16
C VAL A 310 -49.08 2.71 7.83
N ASP A 311 -49.50 3.95 8.07
CA ASP A 311 -50.82 4.28 8.59
C ASP A 311 -51.48 5.39 7.78
N GLY A 312 -52.80 5.49 7.89
CA GLY A 312 -53.59 6.54 7.24
C GLY A 312 -55.05 6.49 7.62
N ASN A 313 -55.70 7.65 7.61
CA ASN A 313 -57.10 7.82 7.99
C ASN A 313 -58.04 7.45 6.82
N ILE A 314 -58.06 6.16 6.46
CA ILE A 314 -58.82 5.63 5.31
C ILE A 314 -60.00 4.73 5.74
N GLY A 315 -60.18 4.50 7.03
CA GLY A 315 -61.11 3.52 7.56
C GLY A 315 -62.55 4.03 7.74
N ILE A 316 -63.52 3.20 7.35
CA ILE A 316 -64.95 3.41 7.58
C ILE A 316 -65.57 2.16 8.21
N ILE A 317 -66.22 2.29 9.36
CA ILE A 317 -66.99 1.21 9.98
C ILE A 317 -68.46 1.63 10.02
N THR A 318 -69.33 0.88 9.36
CA THR A 318 -70.78 1.15 9.35
C THR A 318 -71.52 0.31 10.40
N PRO A 319 -72.67 0.78 10.93
CA PRO A 319 -73.45 0.01 11.89
C PRO A 319 -73.87 -1.36 11.33
N LYS A 320 -73.93 -2.36 12.22
CA LYS A 320 -74.57 -3.65 11.92
C LYS A 320 -76.07 -3.53 12.16
N ALA A 321 -76.86 -3.87 11.14
CA ALA A 321 -78.32 -3.90 11.28
C ALA A 321 -78.73 -4.93 12.33
N LEU A 322 -79.63 -4.54 13.23
CA LEU A 322 -80.28 -5.44 14.16
C LEU A 322 -81.58 -5.96 13.52
N THR A 323 -81.71 -7.29 13.44
CA THR A 323 -82.98 -7.95 13.13
C THR A 323 -83.63 -8.36 14.44
N VAL A 324 -84.85 -7.88 14.69
CA VAL A 324 -85.70 -8.37 15.77
C VAL A 324 -86.45 -9.58 15.24
N ALA A 325 -86.31 -10.73 15.91
CA ALA A 325 -87.04 -11.96 15.63
C ALA A 325 -88.30 -12.06 16.50
#